data_AF-A0A9D7QDA1-F1
#
_entry.id   AF-A0A9D7QDA1-F1
#
_cell.length_a   1.000
_cell.length_b   1.000
_cell.length_c   1.000
_cell.angle_alpha   90.00
_cell.angle_beta   90.00
_cell.angle_gamma   90.00
#
_symmetry.space_group_name_H-M   'P 1'
#
loop_
_entity.id
_entity.type
_entity.pdbx_description
1 polymer ?
#
loop_
_entity_poly.entity_id
_entity_poly.type
_entity_poly.pdbx_seq_one_letter_code
_entity_poly.pdbx_strand_id
1 'polypeptide(L)'
;MPHPTPKDRLPFPVSGIPFPVYFFRAFSLLEVVIAVGIFATAVVTLLALLPASLRESSDSLDTQIALRLPGAIETELRRLVAAQGFDALAARIPVMNATPDHGELLVATHQGDDVRRLAAGESPARDQYFVIELQRFGSGSLAYDPAGAVLALNVRVSWPYRRLTPEGLAPALPAAERQHMSFTLALNR
;
A
#
# COMPACT_ATOMS: atom_id res chain seq x y z
N MET A 1 -9.15 77.29 79.35
CA MET A 1 -8.69 76.13 80.15
C MET A 1 -9.25 74.86 79.52
N PRO A 2 -8.51 73.75 79.37
CA PRO A 2 -7.16 73.53 78.86
C PRO A 2 -7.17 72.82 77.48
N HIS A 3 -6.05 72.95 76.78
CA HIS A 3 -5.71 72.34 75.48
C HIS A 3 -5.38 70.84 75.65
N PRO A 4 -5.93 69.91 74.85
CA PRO A 4 -5.34 68.58 74.69
C PRO A 4 -4.42 68.51 73.46
N THR A 5 -3.20 68.03 73.70
CA THR A 5 -2.08 67.86 72.75
C THR A 5 -2.20 66.61 71.88
N PRO A 6 -1.65 66.60 70.65
CA PRO A 6 -1.69 65.47 69.73
C PRO A 6 -0.48 64.54 69.95
N LYS A 7 -0.62 63.57 70.85
CA LYS A 7 0.25 62.39 70.92
C LYS A 7 -0.66 61.20 71.18
N ASP A 8 -0.93 60.45 70.11
CA ASP A 8 -1.35 59.04 70.08
C ASP A 8 -2.11 58.76 68.78
N ARG A 9 -1.38 58.85 67.65
CA ARG A 9 -1.76 58.14 66.43
C ARG A 9 -1.07 56.78 66.47
N LEU A 10 -1.79 55.75 66.90
CA LEU A 10 -1.37 54.37 66.68
C LEU A 10 -1.68 53.98 65.22
N PRO A 11 -0.76 53.31 64.52
CA PRO A 11 -0.93 52.94 63.12
C PRO A 11 -1.88 51.74 62.97
N PHE A 12 -2.69 51.78 61.90
CA PHE A 12 -3.55 50.70 61.43
C PHE A 12 -2.78 49.38 61.24
N PRO A 13 -3.32 48.23 61.66
CA PRO A 13 -2.92 46.95 61.08
C PRO A 13 -3.68 46.72 59.76
N VAL A 14 -2.96 46.81 58.64
CA VAL A 14 -3.41 46.34 57.33
C VAL A 14 -3.46 44.81 57.39
N SER A 15 -4.66 44.24 57.22
CA SER A 15 -4.86 42.80 57.02
C SER A 15 -4.03 42.29 55.85
N GLY A 16 -2.97 41.53 56.15
CA GLY A 16 -2.25 40.74 55.16
C GLY A 16 -3.12 39.55 54.74
N ILE A 17 -3.69 39.63 53.54
CA ILE A 17 -4.25 38.46 52.84
C ILE A 17 -3.05 37.59 52.45
N PRO A 18 -2.94 36.34 52.94
CA PRO A 18 -1.88 35.45 52.46
C PRO A 18 -2.20 35.05 51.02
N PHE A 19 -1.36 35.49 50.08
CA PHE A 19 -1.35 34.93 48.73
C PHE A 19 -0.97 33.45 48.82
N PRO A 20 -1.67 32.54 48.11
CA PRO A 20 -1.24 31.16 48.04
C PRO A 20 0.14 31.10 47.37
N VAL A 21 1.14 30.69 48.13
CA VAL A 21 2.47 30.36 47.61
C VAL A 21 2.30 29.09 46.79
N TYR A 22 2.23 29.22 45.46
CA TYR A 22 2.38 28.09 44.57
C TYR A 22 3.82 27.59 44.71
N PHE A 23 4.01 26.52 45.49
CA PHE A 23 5.27 25.79 45.51
C PHE A 23 5.48 25.19 44.12
N PHE A 24 6.32 25.81 43.31
CA PHE A 24 6.94 25.13 42.18
C PHE A 24 7.82 24.02 42.74
N ARG A 25 7.29 22.79 42.76
CA ARG A 25 8.10 21.60 43.02
C ARG A 25 9.09 21.48 41.87
N ALA A 26 10.36 21.79 42.14
CA ALA A 26 11.43 21.53 41.20
C ALA A 26 11.64 20.01 41.08
N PHE A 27 11.85 19.52 39.85
CA PHE A 27 12.11 18.11 39.57
C PHE A 27 13.46 17.68 40.14
N SER A 28 13.53 16.47 40.71
CA SER A 28 14.80 15.91 41.15
C SER A 28 15.64 15.46 39.94
N LEU A 29 16.96 15.54 40.04
CA LEU A 29 17.87 15.05 38.98
C LEU A 29 17.61 13.58 38.63
N LEU A 30 17.32 12.75 39.64
CA LEU A 30 17.00 11.34 39.47
C LEU A 30 15.72 11.14 38.65
N GLU A 31 14.66 11.90 38.95
CA GLU A 31 13.40 11.86 38.22
C GLU A 31 13.58 12.25 36.75
N VAL A 32 14.38 13.29 36.48
CA VAL A 32 14.72 13.70 35.12
C VAL A 32 15.48 12.59 34.38
N VAL A 33 16.47 11.96 35.01
CA VAL A 33 17.25 10.88 34.39
C VAL A 33 16.36 9.68 34.06
N ILE A 34 15.48 9.27 34.98
CA ILE A 34 14.53 8.18 34.75
C ILE A 34 13.56 8.55 33.61
N ALA A 35 13.01 9.77 33.62
CA ALA A 35 12.11 10.24 32.58
C ALA A 35 12.77 10.25 31.20
N VAL A 36 14.01 10.73 31.10
CA VAL A 36 14.80 10.72 29.86
C VAL A 36 15.06 9.28 29.39
N GLY A 37 15.39 8.37 30.31
CA GLY A 37 15.59 6.95 29.98
C GLY A 37 14.33 6.31 29.39
N ILE A 38 13.18 6.49 30.06
CA ILE A 38 11.90 5.96 29.58
C ILE A 38 11.54 6.59 28.23
N PHE A 39 11.67 7.91 28.10
CA PHE A 39 11.39 8.62 26.86
C PHE A 39 12.25 8.10 25.71
N ALA A 40 13.56 7.96 25.92
CA ALA A 40 14.46 7.42 24.91
C ALA A 40 14.06 6.00 24.48
N THR A 41 13.72 5.13 25.42
CA THR A 41 13.26 3.76 25.09
C THR A 41 11.96 3.77 24.29
N ALA A 42 10.97 4.58 24.67
CA ALA A 42 9.70 4.69 23.95
C ALA A 42 9.88 5.18 22.51
N VAL A 43 10.75 6.18 22.31
CA VAL A 43 11.08 6.69 20.97
C VAL A 43 11.75 5.61 20.13
N VAL A 44 12.72 4.88 20.67
CA VAL A 44 13.39 3.77 19.95
C VAL A 44 12.39 2.68 19.57
N THR A 45 11.48 2.29 20.47
CA THR A 45 10.45 1.30 20.17
C THR A 45 9.51 1.77 19.06
N LEU A 46 9.08 3.04 19.09
CA LEU A 46 8.20 3.60 18.05
C LEU A 46 8.90 3.64 16.69
N LEU A 47 10.17 4.08 16.65
CA LEU A 47 10.96 4.08 15.43
C LEU A 47 11.22 2.66 14.88
N ALA A 48 11.33 1.66 15.75
CA ALA A 48 11.50 0.27 15.35
C ALA A 48 10.24 -0.34 14.69
N LEU A 49 9.04 0.13 15.06
CA LEU A 49 7.78 -0.36 14.51
C LEU A 49 7.37 0.30 13.17
N LEU A 50 7.86 1.51 12.92
CA LEU A 50 7.55 2.32 11.73
C LEU A 50 7.68 1.56 10.39
N PRO A 51 8.77 0.80 10.13
CA PRO A 51 8.92 0.10 8.85
C PRO A 51 7.85 -0.96 8.60
N ALA A 52 7.38 -1.65 9.65
CA ALA A 52 6.36 -2.69 9.51
C ALA A 52 5.00 -2.06 9.17
N SER A 53 4.63 -0.98 9.86
CA SER A 53 3.39 -0.24 9.59
C SER A 53 3.37 0.35 8.17
N LEU A 54 4.51 0.84 7.66
CA LEU A 54 4.60 1.34 6.29
C LEU A 54 4.42 0.23 5.25
N ARG A 55 4.99 -0.96 5.48
CA ARG A 55 4.80 -2.12 4.59
C ARG A 55 3.35 -2.55 4.55
N GLU A 56 2.70 -2.66 5.71
CA GLU A 56 1.29 -3.05 5.80
C GLU A 56 0.36 -2.06 5.06
N SER A 57 0.66 -0.76 5.16
CA SER A 57 -0.06 0.26 4.39
C SER A 57 0.19 0.11 2.89
N SER A 58 1.41 -0.17 2.46
CA SER A 58 1.75 -0.39 1.05
C SER A 58 1.04 -1.63 0.50
N ASP A 59 1.10 -2.74 1.21
CA ASP A 59 0.47 -4.01 0.83
C ASP A 59 -1.05 -3.85 0.69
N SER A 60 -1.66 -3.06 1.59
CA SER A 60 -3.10 -2.74 1.53
C SER A 60 -3.45 -1.92 0.29
N LEU A 61 -2.63 -0.93 -0.07
CA LEU A 61 -2.83 -0.14 -1.29
C LEU A 61 -2.66 -0.98 -2.54
N ASP A 62 -1.60 -1.80 -2.61
CA ASP A 62 -1.34 -2.67 -3.74
C ASP A 62 -2.49 -3.67 -3.95
N THR A 63 -3.02 -4.23 -2.86
CA THR A 63 -4.20 -5.11 -2.91
C THR A 63 -5.42 -4.37 -3.45
N GLN A 64 -5.67 -3.13 -3.01
CA GLN A 64 -6.80 -2.33 -3.51
C GLN A 64 -6.65 -1.98 -5.00
N ILE A 65 -5.44 -1.67 -5.46
CA ILE A 65 -5.16 -1.41 -6.87
C ILE A 65 -5.39 -2.68 -7.68
N ALA A 66 -4.86 -3.80 -7.21
CA ALA A 66 -4.97 -5.08 -7.88
C ALA A 66 -6.45 -5.54 -7.97
N LEU A 67 -7.30 -5.21 -6.98
CA LEU A 67 -8.74 -5.47 -7.01
C LEU A 67 -9.50 -4.63 -8.05
N ARG A 68 -8.91 -3.52 -8.53
CA ARG A 68 -9.49 -2.66 -9.58
C ARG A 68 -9.04 -3.07 -10.98
N LEU A 69 -7.97 -3.86 -11.10
CA LEU A 69 -7.44 -4.33 -12.39
C LEU A 69 -8.41 -5.17 -13.25
N PRO A 70 -9.39 -5.95 -12.73
CA PRO A 70 -10.24 -6.77 -13.58
C PRO A 70 -10.89 -6.00 -14.75
N GLY A 71 -11.37 -4.77 -14.51
CA GLY A 71 -11.98 -3.96 -15.56
C GLY A 71 -10.99 -3.44 -16.61
N ALA A 72 -9.77 -3.08 -16.19
CA ALA A 72 -8.71 -2.67 -17.11
C ALA A 72 -8.20 -3.86 -17.95
N ILE A 73 -8.06 -5.03 -17.31
CA ILE A 73 -7.71 -6.29 -17.99
C ILE A 73 -8.76 -6.65 -19.02
N GLU A 74 -10.06 -6.62 -18.66
CA GLU A 74 -11.13 -6.88 -19.62
C GLU A 74 -11.09 -5.93 -20.81
N THR A 75 -10.86 -4.63 -20.55
CA THR A 75 -10.75 -3.62 -21.59
C THR A 75 -9.61 -3.93 -22.56
N GLU A 76 -8.42 -4.26 -22.05
CA GLU A 76 -7.26 -4.62 -22.86
C GLU A 76 -7.50 -5.92 -23.65
N LEU A 77 -8.12 -6.93 -23.04
CA LEU A 77 -8.47 -8.17 -23.74
C LEU A 77 -9.48 -7.93 -24.86
N ARG A 78 -10.48 -7.08 -24.65
CA ARG A 78 -11.42 -6.67 -25.71
C ARG A 78 -10.72 -5.93 -26.84
N ARG A 79 -9.76 -5.05 -26.52
CA ARG A 79 -8.92 -4.39 -27.52
C ARG A 79 -8.11 -5.40 -28.33
N LEU A 80 -7.54 -6.42 -27.68
CA LEU A 80 -6.82 -7.50 -28.35
C LEU A 80 -7.75 -8.34 -29.24
N VAL A 81 -8.94 -8.70 -28.77
CA VAL A 81 -9.96 -9.39 -29.59
C VAL A 81 -10.31 -8.58 -30.83
N ALA A 82 -10.53 -7.27 -30.70
CA ALA A 82 -10.81 -6.39 -31.83
C ALA A 82 -9.66 -6.34 -32.85
N ALA A 83 -8.42 -6.47 -32.39
CA ALA A 83 -7.23 -6.40 -33.25
C ALA A 83 -6.89 -7.71 -33.96
N GLN A 84 -7.05 -8.87 -33.30
CA GLN A 84 -6.57 -10.16 -33.81
C GLN A 84 -7.65 -11.25 -33.92
N GLY A 85 -8.85 -11.00 -33.41
CA GLY A 85 -9.94 -11.97 -33.34
C GLY A 85 -9.96 -12.76 -32.03
N PHE A 86 -11.16 -13.23 -31.68
CA PHE A 86 -11.43 -13.96 -30.43
C PHE A 86 -10.67 -15.29 -30.36
N ASP A 87 -10.76 -16.10 -31.41
CA ASP A 87 -10.17 -17.44 -31.44
C ASP A 87 -8.63 -17.38 -31.45
N ALA A 88 -8.05 -16.34 -32.06
CA ALA A 88 -6.62 -16.09 -32.07
C ALA A 88 -6.08 -15.71 -30.68
N LEU A 89 -6.85 -14.94 -29.90
CA LEU A 89 -6.53 -14.67 -28.51
C LEU A 89 -6.61 -15.95 -27.68
N ALA A 90 -7.69 -16.72 -27.82
CA ALA A 90 -7.87 -17.99 -27.10
C ALA A 90 -6.75 -18.99 -27.37
N ALA A 91 -6.27 -19.08 -28.61
CA ALA A 91 -5.18 -19.96 -29.01
C ALA A 91 -3.82 -19.60 -28.38
N ARG A 92 -3.61 -18.33 -28.01
CA ARG A 92 -2.37 -17.85 -27.37
C ARG A 92 -2.37 -18.00 -25.87
N ILE A 93 -3.55 -18.10 -25.26
CA ILE A 93 -3.66 -18.25 -23.81
C ILE A 93 -3.40 -19.73 -23.45
N PRO A 94 -2.40 -20.01 -22.59
CA PRO A 94 -2.08 -21.37 -22.20
C PRO A 94 -3.20 -21.99 -21.38
N VAL A 95 -3.34 -23.32 -21.48
CA VAL A 95 -4.21 -24.08 -20.57
C VAL A 95 -3.61 -24.06 -19.18
N MET A 96 -4.45 -24.02 -18.13
CA MET A 96 -4.01 -24.19 -16.75
C MET A 96 -3.07 -25.40 -16.62
N ASN A 97 -1.99 -25.22 -15.83
CA ASN A 97 -0.92 -26.20 -15.62
C ASN A 97 -0.03 -26.50 -16.85
N ALA A 98 -0.17 -25.78 -17.96
CA ALA A 98 0.82 -25.82 -19.03
C ALA A 98 2.13 -25.14 -18.57
N THR A 99 3.26 -25.59 -19.11
CA THR A 99 4.59 -25.08 -18.77
C THR A 99 4.66 -23.56 -18.98
N PRO A 100 5.29 -22.78 -18.06
CA PRO A 100 5.22 -21.31 -18.06
C PRO A 100 5.87 -20.60 -19.25
N ASP A 101 6.59 -21.31 -20.12
CA ASP A 101 7.48 -20.69 -21.09
C ASP A 101 6.76 -19.82 -22.12
N HIS A 102 5.46 -20.01 -22.37
CA HIS A 102 4.73 -19.35 -23.48
C HIS A 102 3.35 -18.78 -23.07
N GLY A 103 3.24 -18.17 -21.89
CA GLY A 103 2.01 -17.51 -21.46
C GLY A 103 1.77 -16.15 -22.11
N GLU A 104 0.51 -15.84 -22.42
CA GLU A 104 0.09 -14.47 -22.71
C GLU A 104 0.14 -13.66 -21.40
N LEU A 105 1.17 -12.83 -21.25
CA LEU A 105 1.38 -12.00 -20.07
C LEU A 105 0.95 -10.56 -20.35
N LEU A 106 0.22 -9.98 -19.40
CA LEU A 106 0.02 -8.53 -19.35
C LEU A 106 0.83 -7.96 -18.18
N VAL A 107 1.13 -6.67 -18.26
CA VAL A 107 1.75 -5.89 -17.19
C VAL A 107 0.93 -4.65 -16.92
N ALA A 108 0.99 -4.18 -15.68
CA ALA A 108 0.42 -2.90 -15.29
C ALA A 108 1.41 -2.07 -14.47
N THR A 109 1.23 -0.75 -14.51
CA THR A 109 1.96 0.23 -13.69
C THR A 109 1.61 0.06 -12.21
N HIS A 110 2.37 0.68 -11.30
CA HIS A 110 2.04 0.64 -9.87
C HIS A 110 0.70 1.32 -9.54
N GLN A 111 0.16 2.17 -10.44
CA GLN A 111 -1.16 2.80 -10.30
C GLN A 111 -2.29 1.95 -10.90
N GLY A 112 -1.96 0.89 -11.66
CA GLY A 112 -2.92 0.00 -12.31
C GLY A 112 -3.71 0.63 -13.46
N ASP A 113 -3.25 1.76 -14.00
CA ASP A 113 -3.94 2.55 -15.03
C ASP A 113 -3.59 2.12 -16.48
N ASP A 114 -2.38 1.61 -16.70
CA ASP A 114 -1.91 1.15 -18.00
C ASP A 114 -1.68 -0.36 -18.00
N VAL A 115 -2.74 -1.12 -18.31
CA VAL A 115 -2.68 -2.56 -18.54
C VAL A 115 -2.38 -2.82 -20.01
N ARG A 116 -1.28 -3.53 -20.27
CA ARG A 116 -0.84 -3.81 -21.64
C ARG A 116 -0.15 -5.15 -21.75
N ARG A 117 -0.10 -5.69 -22.96
CA ARG A 117 0.66 -6.90 -23.26
C ARG A 117 2.16 -6.70 -23.01
N LEU A 118 2.78 -7.64 -22.30
CA LEU A 118 4.23 -7.69 -22.11
C LEU A 118 4.89 -8.13 -23.43
N ALA A 119 5.62 -7.22 -24.07
CA ALA A 119 6.30 -7.50 -25.33
C ALA A 119 7.77 -7.93 -25.10
N ALA A 120 8.28 -8.80 -25.97
CA ALA A 120 9.71 -9.08 -26.02
C ALA A 120 10.46 -7.79 -26.41
N GLY A 121 11.45 -7.39 -25.60
CA GLY A 121 12.21 -6.15 -25.81
C GLY A 121 11.53 -4.88 -25.30
N GLU A 122 10.55 -5.01 -24.41
CA GLU A 122 9.87 -3.85 -23.81
C GLU A 122 10.84 -2.94 -23.05
N SER A 123 10.60 -1.62 -23.17
CA SER A 123 11.47 -0.60 -22.61
C SER A 123 11.67 -0.78 -21.09
N PRO A 124 12.92 -0.78 -20.60
CA PRO A 124 13.23 -0.87 -19.18
C PRO A 124 12.86 0.40 -18.40
N ALA A 125 12.38 1.44 -19.07
CA ALA A 125 11.94 2.68 -18.42
C ALA A 125 10.44 2.71 -18.13
N ARG A 126 9.65 1.80 -18.72
CA ARG A 126 8.21 1.75 -18.46
C ARG A 126 7.92 0.91 -17.23
N ASP A 127 7.12 1.46 -16.33
CA ASP A 127 6.68 0.80 -15.12
C ASP A 127 5.94 -0.52 -15.43
N GLN A 128 6.27 -1.56 -14.66
CA GLN A 128 5.79 -2.95 -14.77
C GLN A 128 5.69 -3.54 -13.36
N TYR A 129 4.89 -2.90 -12.51
CA TYR A 129 4.75 -3.27 -11.11
C TYR A 129 3.89 -4.52 -10.92
N PHE A 130 2.79 -4.64 -11.66
CA PHE A 130 1.96 -5.84 -11.67
C PHE A 130 2.27 -6.69 -12.90
N VAL A 131 2.32 -8.00 -12.73
CA VAL A 131 2.26 -8.98 -13.82
C VAL A 131 0.96 -9.75 -13.73
N ILE A 132 0.35 -9.97 -14.89
CA ILE A 132 -0.97 -10.58 -15.03
C ILE A 132 -0.80 -11.80 -15.93
N GLU A 133 -1.02 -12.97 -15.35
CA GLU A 133 -0.94 -14.26 -16.01
C GLU A 133 -2.36 -14.72 -16.37
N LEU A 134 -2.57 -15.04 -17.64
CA LEU A 134 -3.85 -15.50 -18.17
C LEU A 134 -3.76 -16.99 -18.46
N GLN A 135 -4.74 -17.77 -17.99
CA GLN A 135 -4.83 -19.20 -18.27
C GLN A 135 -6.27 -19.59 -18.61
N ARG A 136 -6.44 -20.45 -19.61
CA ARG A 136 -7.74 -21.04 -19.93
C ARG A 136 -7.95 -22.34 -19.16
N PHE A 137 -9.19 -22.63 -18.79
CA PHE A 137 -9.50 -23.90 -18.16
C PHE A 137 -9.35 -25.05 -19.16
N GLY A 138 -8.74 -26.15 -18.73
CA GLY A 138 -8.45 -27.30 -19.59
C GLY A 138 -9.55 -28.36 -19.65
N SER A 139 -10.51 -28.32 -18.72
CA SER A 139 -11.57 -29.32 -18.61
C SER A 139 -12.80 -28.74 -17.90
N GLY A 140 -13.93 -29.46 -17.98
CA GLY A 140 -15.19 -29.06 -17.35
C GLY A 140 -15.97 -28.01 -18.16
N SER A 141 -17.00 -27.44 -17.52
CA SER A 141 -17.91 -26.47 -18.16
C SER A 141 -17.26 -25.12 -18.49
N LEU A 142 -16.09 -24.83 -17.93
CA LEU A 142 -15.31 -23.60 -18.20
C LEU A 142 -14.25 -23.81 -19.28
N ALA A 143 -14.07 -25.04 -19.78
CA ALA A 143 -13.14 -25.31 -20.86
C ALA A 143 -13.52 -24.51 -22.11
N TYR A 144 -12.51 -24.04 -22.82
CA TYR A 144 -12.72 -23.29 -24.05
C TYR A 144 -13.39 -24.15 -25.13
N ASP A 145 -14.54 -23.69 -25.62
CA ASP A 145 -15.25 -24.24 -26.77
C ASP A 145 -15.19 -23.23 -27.93
N PRO A 146 -14.57 -23.55 -29.07
CA PRO A 146 -14.52 -22.68 -30.25
C PRO A 146 -15.90 -22.32 -30.83
N ALA A 147 -16.91 -23.17 -30.61
CA ALA A 147 -18.30 -22.90 -30.99
C ALA A 147 -19.05 -22.08 -29.93
N GLY A 148 -18.47 -21.95 -28.73
CA GLY A 148 -19.02 -21.19 -27.62
C GLY A 148 -18.90 -19.67 -27.81
N ALA A 149 -19.75 -18.93 -27.08
CA ALA A 149 -19.75 -17.47 -27.10
C ALA A 149 -18.85 -16.84 -26.02
N VAL A 150 -18.24 -17.66 -25.15
CA VAL A 150 -17.56 -17.22 -23.93
C VAL A 150 -16.21 -17.91 -23.78
N LEU A 151 -15.20 -17.14 -23.40
CA LEU A 151 -13.88 -17.61 -22.99
C LEU A 151 -13.70 -17.31 -21.50
N ALA A 152 -13.76 -18.35 -20.67
CA ALA A 152 -13.46 -18.24 -19.25
C ALA A 152 -11.95 -18.32 -19.01
N LEU A 153 -11.43 -17.36 -18.26
CA LEU A 153 -10.02 -17.21 -17.95
C LEU A 153 -9.81 -17.24 -16.44
N ASN A 154 -8.84 -18.02 -15.99
CA ASN A 154 -8.20 -17.82 -14.71
C ASN A 154 -7.17 -16.70 -14.88
N VAL A 155 -7.31 -15.64 -14.10
CA VAL A 155 -6.41 -14.50 -14.12
C VAL A 155 -5.69 -14.46 -12.79
N ARG A 156 -4.36 -14.52 -12.82
CA ARG A 156 -3.52 -14.33 -11.64
C ARG A 156 -2.75 -13.02 -11.77
N VAL A 157 -2.97 -12.12 -10.83
CA VAL A 157 -2.24 -10.86 -10.72
C VAL A 157 -1.20 -11.03 -9.62
N SER A 158 0.06 -10.70 -9.90
CA SER A 158 1.16 -10.78 -8.92
C SER A 158 1.94 -9.48 -8.83
N TRP A 159 2.36 -9.10 -7.62
CA TRP A 159 3.17 -7.92 -7.33
C TRP A 159 4.10 -8.15 -6.13
N PRO A 160 5.20 -7.39 -6.00
CA PRO A 160 5.80 -6.57 -7.06
C PRO A 160 6.46 -7.46 -8.12
N TYR A 161 6.18 -7.22 -9.40
CA TYR A 161 6.82 -7.91 -10.53
C TYR A 161 8.21 -7.33 -10.78
N ARG A 162 8.27 -6.04 -11.11
CA ARG A 162 9.50 -5.25 -11.20
C ARG A 162 9.32 -3.96 -10.43
N ARG A 163 10.42 -3.42 -9.93
CA ARG A 163 10.44 -2.12 -9.23
C ARG A 163 11.16 -1.12 -10.09
N LEU A 164 10.53 0.03 -10.33
CA LEU A 164 11.20 1.17 -10.95
C LEU A 164 12.13 1.80 -9.90
N THR A 165 13.42 1.81 -10.18
CA THR A 165 14.45 2.46 -9.36
C THR A 165 15.00 3.67 -10.11
N PRO A 166 15.78 4.56 -9.45
CA PRO A 166 16.46 5.65 -10.15
C PRO A 166 17.39 5.20 -11.28
N GLU A 167 17.86 3.95 -11.24
CA GLU A 167 18.74 3.35 -12.25
C GLU A 167 17.95 2.69 -13.40
N GLY A 168 16.62 2.55 -13.27
CA GLY A 168 15.73 1.92 -14.24
C GLY A 168 14.87 0.79 -13.62
N LEU A 169 14.24 -0.05 -14.45
CA LEU A 169 13.57 -1.24 -13.94
C LEU A 169 14.56 -2.23 -13.33
N ALA A 170 14.32 -2.60 -12.09
CA ALA A 170 14.94 -3.76 -11.48
C ALA A 170 14.53 -5.05 -12.22
N PRO A 171 15.36 -6.12 -12.13
CA PRO A 171 14.99 -7.45 -12.60
C PRO A 171 13.66 -7.92 -12.03
N ALA A 172 12.97 -8.80 -12.75
CA ALA A 172 11.75 -9.42 -12.27
C ALA A 172 12.02 -10.22 -10.99
N LEU A 173 11.24 -9.97 -9.93
CA LEU A 173 11.34 -10.75 -8.70
C LEU A 173 10.91 -12.20 -8.97
N PRO A 174 11.49 -13.22 -8.32
CA PRO A 174 10.99 -14.60 -8.40
C PRO A 174 9.52 -14.71 -7.98
N ALA A 175 8.74 -15.60 -8.59
CA ALA A 175 7.32 -15.76 -8.29
C ALA A 175 7.04 -16.09 -6.81
N ALA A 176 7.97 -16.76 -6.12
CA ALA A 176 7.86 -17.09 -4.70
C ALA A 176 7.95 -15.86 -3.77
N GLU A 177 8.51 -14.76 -4.24
CA GLU A 177 8.66 -13.51 -3.49
C GLU A 177 7.53 -12.51 -3.76
N ARG A 178 6.59 -12.86 -4.65
CA ARG A 178 5.47 -12.00 -5.04
C ARG A 178 4.22 -12.35 -4.26
N GLN A 179 3.49 -11.33 -3.82
CA GLN A 179 2.09 -11.46 -3.47
C GLN A 179 1.27 -11.69 -4.74
N HIS A 180 0.13 -12.36 -4.60
CA HIS A 180 -0.75 -12.59 -5.73
C HIS A 180 -2.22 -12.68 -5.30
N MET A 181 -3.09 -12.36 -6.25
CA MET A 181 -4.49 -12.75 -6.20
C MET A 181 -4.89 -13.46 -7.49
N SER A 182 -5.91 -14.30 -7.41
CA SER A 182 -6.51 -14.92 -8.58
C SER A 182 -8.01 -14.66 -8.61
N PHE A 183 -8.55 -14.46 -9.81
CA PHE A 183 -9.98 -14.37 -10.06
C PHE A 183 -10.32 -14.99 -11.41
N THR A 184 -11.61 -15.22 -11.64
CA THR A 184 -12.10 -15.69 -12.95
C THR A 184 -12.67 -14.52 -13.72
N LEU A 185 -12.31 -14.41 -15.00
CA LEU A 185 -12.83 -13.44 -15.95
C LEU A 185 -13.54 -14.18 -17.08
N ALA A 186 -14.70 -13.70 -17.51
CA ALA A 186 -15.39 -14.21 -18.69
C ALA A 186 -15.32 -13.16 -19.79
N LEU A 187 -14.75 -13.54 -20.94
CA LEU A 187 -14.71 -12.70 -22.13
C LEU A 187 -15.73 -13.23 -23.13
N ASN A 188 -16.65 -12.35 -23.56
CA ASN A 188 -17.66 -12.70 -24.55
C ASN A 188 -17.19 -12.28 -25.95
N ARG A 189 -17.61 -13.05 -26.95
CA ARG A 189 -17.36 -12.75 -28.37
C ARG A 189 -18.02 -11.43 -28.81
#